data_AF-B0X382-F1
#
_entry.id   AF-B0X382-F1
#
_cell.length_a   1.000
_cell.length_b   1.000
_cell.length_c   1.000
_cell.angle_alpha   90.00
_cell.angle_beta   90.00
_cell.angle_gamma   90.00
#
_symmetry.space_group_name_H-M   'P 1'
#
loop_
_entity.id
_entity.type
_entity.pdbx_description
1 polymer ?
#
loop_
_entity_poly.entity_id
_entity_poly.type
_entity_poly.pdbx_seq_one_letter_code
_entity_poly.pdbx_strand_id
1 'polypeptide(L)'
;MSNFVTDRSSLLLKTPNSNNIYATALNSWQKKTSTVLACIHPVKHYTTLGCTPSEEFDAEGCPLSYNCPTLYERDPDKCYLLGREYDIGQSVPPEESISSCYFMSCYRNFENKTEFAVAIADCFFPIEPDTCILQYEPNQCCSTRSVCGDDRENLVKCTVNGRSYYEGERVYLEDRHCQTCLCTRASGGCLEGEVTCEDHLCDFEVFNIEKLLEGAAPVYDDVSCCPIDWRLRFGFGLGFGFGFGFGFGFGFGFGFGFGFGFGFGFEFGFGFGFGFGFG
;
A
#
# COMPACT_ATOMS: atom_id res chain seq x y z
N MET A 1 52.28 -15.14 -29.04
CA MET A 1 52.77 -16.51 -29.31
C MET A 1 52.88 -17.17 -27.93
N SER A 2 52.15 -18.25 -27.59
CA SER A 2 51.43 -19.23 -28.43
C SER A 2 50.19 -19.78 -27.70
N ASN A 3 49.21 -20.32 -28.44
CA ASN A 3 47.96 -20.92 -27.91
C ASN A 3 48.12 -22.43 -27.57
N PHE A 4 46.98 -23.05 -27.18
CA PHE A 4 46.63 -24.47 -26.91
C PHE A 4 46.42 -24.75 -25.40
N VAL A 5 45.21 -24.98 -24.83
CA VAL A 5 43.94 -25.63 -25.23
C VAL A 5 43.99 -27.17 -25.23
N THR A 6 42.99 -27.79 -24.57
CA THR A 6 42.62 -29.23 -24.37
C THR A 6 43.23 -29.97 -23.16
N ASP A 7 42.50 -30.83 -22.43
CA ASP A 7 41.07 -30.75 -22.06
C ASP A 7 40.68 -31.54 -20.76
N ARG A 8 39.46 -31.27 -20.29
CA ARG A 8 38.52 -31.92 -19.36
C ARG A 8 38.42 -33.46 -19.46
N SER A 9 38.36 -34.18 -18.31
CA SER A 9 37.20 -35.04 -17.89
C SER A 9 37.51 -36.17 -16.87
N SER A 10 36.73 -36.18 -15.78
CA SER A 10 36.21 -37.35 -15.02
C SER A 10 37.12 -38.52 -14.60
N LEU A 11 37.09 -38.88 -13.30
CA LEU A 11 36.35 -40.08 -12.83
C LEU A 11 36.35 -40.30 -11.30
N LEU A 12 35.28 -40.98 -10.83
CA LEU A 12 35.11 -41.77 -9.59
C LEU A 12 34.80 -41.08 -8.25
N LEU A 13 33.54 -41.23 -7.84
CA LEU A 13 33.08 -41.27 -6.45
C LEU A 13 33.49 -42.60 -5.78
N LYS A 14 33.98 -42.52 -4.53
CA LYS A 14 33.91 -43.60 -3.54
C LYS A 14 33.75 -43.01 -2.13
N THR A 15 32.84 -43.58 -1.36
CA THR A 15 32.56 -43.32 0.07
C THR A 15 32.67 -44.65 0.84
N PRO A 16 32.50 -44.69 2.17
CA PRO A 16 33.10 -43.87 3.23
C PRO A 16 33.72 -44.73 4.36
N ASN A 17 34.57 -44.18 5.26
CA ASN A 17 34.31 -44.12 6.73
C ASN A 17 35.46 -43.59 7.63
N SER A 18 35.07 -43.25 8.88
CA SER A 18 35.83 -43.15 10.15
C SER A 18 36.83 -41.99 10.42
N ASN A 19 36.33 -41.02 11.21
CA ASN A 19 36.83 -40.52 12.51
C ASN A 19 38.27 -39.98 12.69
N ASN A 20 38.41 -38.64 12.67
CA ASN A 20 39.06 -37.73 13.66
C ASN A 20 39.31 -36.37 12.96
N ILE A 21 38.61 -35.28 13.30
CA ILE A 21 38.80 -34.40 14.47
C ILE A 21 40.10 -33.55 14.39
N TYR A 22 39.90 -32.26 14.09
CA TYR A 22 40.83 -31.12 14.10
C TYR A 22 42.07 -31.11 13.16
N ALA A 23 41.86 -30.73 11.89
CA ALA A 23 42.80 -29.88 11.15
C ALA A 23 42.10 -29.08 10.02
N THR A 24 42.16 -27.75 10.13
CA THR A 24 42.06 -26.72 9.06
C THR A 24 41.57 -27.14 7.66
N ALA A 25 40.36 -26.72 7.31
CA ALA A 25 39.96 -26.47 5.91
C ALA A 25 39.11 -25.19 5.82
N LEU A 26 39.72 -24.10 5.36
CA LEU A 26 39.03 -22.85 5.00
C LEU A 26 38.24 -23.07 3.71
N ASN A 27 37.10 -23.76 3.80
CA ASN A 27 36.20 -23.89 2.66
C ASN A 27 35.37 -22.62 2.51
N SER A 28 35.64 -21.92 1.41
CA SER A 28 35.03 -20.67 0.99
C SER A 28 33.55 -20.81 0.64
N TRP A 29 32.72 -21.01 1.65
CA TRP A 29 31.34 -20.58 1.60
C TRP A 29 31.33 -19.06 1.73
N GLN A 30 31.60 -18.37 0.61
CA GLN A 30 31.07 -17.04 0.43
C GLN A 30 29.55 -17.18 0.49
N LYS A 31 28.99 -16.99 1.70
CA LYS A 31 27.63 -16.50 1.84
C LYS A 31 27.56 -15.27 0.95
N LYS A 32 26.97 -15.43 -0.23
CA LYS A 32 26.59 -14.33 -1.08
C LYS A 32 25.50 -13.62 -0.30
N THR A 33 25.91 -12.68 0.56
CA THR A 33 25.04 -11.76 1.27
C THR A 33 24.40 -10.90 0.20
N SER A 34 23.31 -11.45 -0.35
CA SER A 34 22.37 -10.70 -1.16
C SER A 34 21.72 -9.72 -0.22
N THR A 35 22.33 -8.54 -0.10
CA THR A 35 21.58 -7.32 0.19
C THR A 35 20.54 -7.23 -0.90
N VAL A 36 19.35 -7.77 -0.63
CA VAL A 36 18.15 -7.39 -1.37
C VAL A 36 18.08 -5.88 -1.22
N LEU A 37 18.32 -5.14 -2.31
CA LEU A 37 18.02 -3.73 -2.30
C LEU A 37 16.52 -3.64 -2.04
N ALA A 38 16.14 -3.05 -0.92
CA ALA A 38 14.75 -2.66 -0.72
C ALA A 38 14.45 -1.61 -1.79
N CYS A 39 13.40 -1.83 -2.57
CA CYS A 39 12.97 -0.90 -3.62
C CYS A 39 12.85 0.52 -3.04
N ILE A 40 13.56 1.46 -3.66
CA ILE A 40 13.61 2.87 -3.21
C ILE A 40 12.33 3.64 -3.53
N HIS A 41 11.44 3.07 -4.35
CA HIS A 41 10.15 3.64 -4.71
C HIS A 41 9.05 3.16 -3.75
N PRO A 42 8.00 3.97 -3.49
CA PRO A 42 6.93 3.61 -2.56
C PRO A 42 6.02 2.50 -3.13
N VAL A 43 6.12 1.31 -2.53
CA VAL A 43 5.39 0.09 -2.95
C VAL A 43 4.27 -0.34 -1.99
N LYS A 44 3.95 0.48 -0.98
CA LYS A 44 2.97 0.15 0.08
C LYS A 44 1.57 -0.18 -0.47
N HIS A 45 1.15 0.42 -1.57
CA HIS A 45 -0.13 0.11 -2.21
C HIS A 45 -0.19 -1.34 -2.72
N TYR A 46 0.87 -1.83 -3.36
CA TYR A 46 0.96 -3.23 -3.80
C TYR A 46 0.94 -4.20 -2.64
N THR A 47 1.69 -3.93 -1.56
CA THR A 47 1.69 -4.82 -0.39
C THR A 47 0.37 -4.80 0.37
N THR A 48 -0.33 -3.66 0.43
CA THR A 48 -1.68 -3.55 1.01
C THR A 48 -2.70 -4.37 0.23
N LEU A 49 -2.61 -4.38 -1.11
CA LEU A 49 -3.48 -5.16 -2.00
C LEU A 49 -3.16 -6.67 -2.06
N GLY A 50 -2.12 -7.11 -1.35
CA GLY A 50 -1.62 -8.50 -1.41
C GLY A 50 -0.96 -8.86 -2.74
N CYS A 51 -0.53 -7.89 -3.54
CA CYS A 51 0.09 -8.14 -4.83
C CYS A 51 1.47 -8.78 -4.68
N THR A 52 1.82 -9.70 -5.58
CA THR A 52 3.12 -10.37 -5.59
C THR A 52 4.08 -9.71 -6.59
N PRO A 53 5.34 -9.44 -6.22
CA PRO A 53 6.33 -8.87 -7.13
C PRO A 53 6.77 -9.88 -8.20
N SER A 54 7.22 -9.39 -9.35
CA SER A 54 7.88 -10.21 -10.36
C SER A 54 9.23 -10.77 -9.89
N GLU A 55 9.67 -11.88 -10.50
CA GLU A 55 11.02 -12.43 -10.30
C GLU A 55 12.13 -11.55 -10.91
N GLU A 56 11.76 -10.68 -11.86
CA GLU A 56 12.64 -9.70 -12.49
C GLU A 56 12.62 -8.35 -11.77
N PHE A 57 13.79 -7.73 -11.65
CA PHE A 57 14.05 -6.47 -10.95
C PHE A 57 14.87 -5.51 -11.82
N ASP A 58 14.72 -4.20 -11.60
CA ASP A 58 15.54 -3.16 -12.22
C ASP A 58 16.93 -3.00 -11.55
N ALA A 59 17.70 -2.01 -11.97
CA ALA A 59 19.04 -1.75 -11.44
C ALA A 59 19.02 -1.19 -10.01
N GLU A 60 17.89 -0.60 -9.63
CA GLU A 60 17.58 0.02 -8.35
C GLU A 60 17.04 -1.00 -7.32
N GLY A 61 16.76 -2.24 -7.74
CA GLY A 61 16.25 -3.31 -6.89
C GLY A 61 14.73 -3.30 -6.71
N CYS A 62 14.00 -2.60 -7.56
CA CYS A 62 12.54 -2.64 -7.61
C CYS A 62 12.05 -3.74 -8.58
N PRO A 63 10.98 -4.48 -8.24
CA PRO A 63 10.34 -5.42 -9.17
C PRO A 63 9.84 -4.70 -10.42
N LEU A 64 10.07 -5.29 -11.60
CA LEU A 64 9.62 -4.71 -12.88
C LEU A 64 8.08 -4.68 -13.01
N SER A 65 7.36 -5.54 -12.29
CA SER A 65 5.91 -5.56 -12.24
C SER A 65 5.38 -6.21 -10.95
N TYR A 66 4.08 -6.01 -10.70
CA TYR A 66 3.35 -6.66 -9.61
C TYR A 66 2.12 -7.36 -10.17
N ASN A 67 1.86 -8.58 -9.72
CA ASN A 67 0.65 -9.33 -10.01
C ASN A 67 -0.36 -9.10 -8.88
N CYS A 68 -1.48 -8.45 -9.19
CA CYS A 68 -2.55 -8.10 -8.27
C CYS A 68 -3.83 -8.89 -8.64
N PRO A 69 -3.92 -10.21 -8.35
CA PRO A 69 -5.08 -11.02 -8.76
C PRO A 69 -6.40 -10.50 -8.17
N THR A 70 -6.33 -9.85 -7.00
CA THR A 70 -7.44 -9.23 -6.28
C THR A 70 -8.07 -8.03 -7.00
N LEU A 71 -7.55 -7.56 -8.14
CA LEU A 71 -8.09 -6.39 -8.88
C LEU A 71 -8.84 -6.74 -10.17
N TYR A 72 -8.48 -7.82 -10.86
CA TYR A 72 -8.94 -8.05 -12.24
C TYR A 72 -10.32 -8.70 -12.37
N GLU A 73 -10.79 -9.37 -11.32
CA GLU A 73 -12.02 -10.18 -11.32
C GLU A 73 -12.91 -9.87 -10.10
N ARG A 74 -13.10 -8.58 -9.78
CA ARG A 74 -14.03 -8.15 -8.71
C ARG A 74 -15.48 -8.26 -9.18
N ASP A 75 -16.32 -8.88 -8.37
CA ASP A 75 -17.77 -8.92 -8.54
C ASP A 75 -18.35 -7.52 -8.28
N PRO A 76 -19.08 -6.90 -9.23
CA PRO A 76 -19.68 -5.58 -9.03
C PRO A 76 -20.75 -5.56 -7.93
N ASP A 77 -21.23 -6.70 -7.45
CA ASP A 77 -22.20 -6.83 -6.36
C ASP A 77 -21.57 -7.07 -4.98
N LYS A 78 -20.24 -6.88 -4.85
CA LYS A 78 -19.50 -7.04 -3.58
C LYS A 78 -18.57 -5.88 -3.26
N CYS A 79 -18.26 -5.72 -1.97
CA CYS A 79 -17.19 -4.86 -1.50
C CYS A 79 -15.93 -5.67 -1.20
N TYR A 80 -14.77 -5.03 -1.36
CA TYR A 80 -13.46 -5.68 -1.26
C TYR A 80 -12.53 -4.88 -0.35
N LEU A 81 -11.96 -5.53 0.67
CA LEU A 81 -11.03 -4.90 1.62
C LEU A 81 -9.93 -5.88 2.02
N LEU A 82 -8.66 -5.53 1.80
CA LEU A 82 -7.48 -6.32 2.17
C LEU A 82 -7.53 -7.76 1.61
N GLY A 83 -8.05 -7.91 0.38
CA GLY A 83 -8.23 -9.20 -0.28
C GLY A 83 -9.42 -10.05 0.22
N ARG A 84 -10.30 -9.50 1.05
CA ARG A 84 -11.54 -10.14 1.53
C ARG A 84 -12.76 -9.60 0.81
N GLU A 85 -13.79 -10.44 0.70
CA GLU A 85 -15.09 -10.13 0.09
C GLU A 85 -16.17 -9.89 1.16
N TYR A 86 -17.04 -8.93 0.89
CA TYR A 86 -18.20 -8.61 1.72
C TYR A 86 -19.46 -8.48 0.87
N ASP A 87 -20.53 -9.17 1.26
CA ASP A 87 -21.82 -9.10 0.58
C ASP A 87 -22.59 -7.83 0.98
N ILE A 88 -23.50 -7.35 0.13
CA ILE A 88 -24.30 -6.15 0.39
C ILE A 88 -25.11 -6.30 1.69
N GLY A 89 -24.96 -5.35 2.61
CA GLY A 89 -25.54 -5.35 3.95
C GLY A 89 -24.64 -5.96 5.03
N GLN A 90 -23.51 -6.56 4.67
CA GLN A 90 -22.53 -7.09 5.62
C GLN A 90 -21.69 -5.97 6.24
N SER A 91 -21.57 -5.98 7.57
CA SER A 91 -20.61 -5.14 8.30
C SER A 91 -19.23 -5.77 8.32
N VAL A 92 -18.19 -4.95 8.24
CA VAL A 92 -16.80 -5.36 8.45
C VAL A 92 -16.56 -5.55 9.96
N PRO A 93 -16.07 -6.72 10.42
CA PRO A 93 -15.70 -6.90 11.83
C PRO A 93 -14.55 -5.96 12.24
N PRO A 94 -14.51 -5.43 13.48
CA PRO A 94 -13.45 -4.52 13.92
C PRO A 94 -12.03 -5.07 13.73
N GLU A 95 -11.85 -6.38 13.91
CA GLU A 95 -10.59 -7.11 13.75
C GLU A 95 -10.16 -7.33 12.28
N GLU A 96 -11.06 -7.08 11.32
CA GLU A 96 -10.78 -7.14 9.88
C GLU A 96 -10.77 -5.75 9.23
N SER A 97 -11.00 -4.69 10.03
CA SER A 97 -10.95 -3.30 9.59
C SER A 97 -9.52 -2.81 9.38
N ILE A 98 -9.34 -1.90 8.42
CA ILE A 98 -8.08 -1.16 8.21
C ILE A 98 -7.73 -0.22 9.38
N SER A 99 -8.71 0.14 10.21
CA SER A 99 -8.55 0.99 11.39
C SER A 99 -9.67 0.75 12.38
N SER A 100 -9.36 0.68 13.68
CA SER A 100 -10.37 0.62 14.73
C SER A 100 -11.17 1.92 14.90
N CYS A 101 -10.81 2.99 14.18
CA CYS A 101 -11.63 4.18 14.06
C CYS A 101 -12.76 4.05 13.03
N TYR A 102 -12.75 3.03 12.16
CA TYR A 102 -13.71 2.90 11.06
C TYR A 102 -14.68 1.75 11.31
N PHE A 103 -15.97 2.10 11.29
CA PHE A 103 -17.07 1.15 11.23
C PHE A 103 -17.61 1.15 9.81
N MET A 104 -17.49 0.01 9.12
CA MET A 104 -17.79 -0.09 7.69
C MET A 104 -18.88 -1.12 7.44
N SER A 105 -19.78 -0.82 6.51
CA SER A 105 -20.72 -1.80 5.96
C SER A 105 -20.76 -1.72 4.45
N CYS A 106 -20.79 -2.88 3.79
CA CYS A 106 -20.90 -2.94 2.35
C CYS A 106 -22.32 -2.54 1.93
N TYR A 107 -22.46 -1.60 1.00
CA TYR A 107 -23.77 -1.18 0.51
C TYR A 107 -23.74 -0.82 -0.98
N ARG A 108 -24.94 -0.71 -1.56
CA ARG A 108 -25.13 -0.20 -2.91
C ARG A 108 -25.61 1.24 -2.84
N ASN A 109 -24.85 2.15 -3.45
CA ASN A 109 -25.19 3.56 -3.51
C ASN A 109 -26.22 3.87 -4.61
N PHE A 110 -26.66 5.13 -4.69
CA PHE A 110 -27.71 5.56 -5.63
C PHE A 110 -27.29 5.49 -7.12
N GLU A 111 -25.99 5.34 -7.42
CA GLU A 111 -25.45 5.13 -8.77
C GLU A 111 -25.34 3.64 -9.15
N ASN A 112 -25.87 2.73 -8.32
CA ASN A 112 -25.71 1.27 -8.39
C ASN A 112 -24.27 0.77 -8.19
N LYS A 113 -23.34 1.62 -7.72
CA LYS A 113 -21.99 1.18 -7.34
C LYS A 113 -22.03 0.53 -5.97
N THR A 114 -21.19 -0.48 -5.77
CA THR A 114 -21.06 -1.20 -4.51
C THR A 114 -19.79 -0.74 -3.80
N GLU A 115 -19.93 -0.19 -2.60
CA GLU A 115 -18.85 0.47 -1.86
C GLU A 115 -19.08 0.36 -0.34
N PHE A 116 -18.13 0.81 0.47
CA PHE A 116 -18.31 0.83 1.92
C PHE A 116 -18.95 2.14 2.40
N ALA A 117 -20.03 2.04 3.16
CA ALA A 117 -20.51 3.12 4.01
C ALA A 117 -19.62 3.15 5.26
N VAL A 118 -18.91 4.26 5.47
CA VAL A 118 -17.97 4.43 6.59
C VAL A 118 -18.53 5.39 7.62
N ALA A 119 -18.62 4.94 8.88
CA ALA A 119 -18.73 5.82 10.03
C ALA A 119 -17.37 5.89 10.74
N ILE A 120 -16.89 7.12 10.99
CA ILE A 120 -15.62 7.38 11.66
C ILE A 120 -15.89 7.70 13.13
N ALA A 121 -15.10 7.12 14.04
CA ALA A 121 -15.18 7.39 15.46
C ALA A 121 -14.65 8.79 15.81
N ASP A 122 -15.55 9.71 16.19
CA ASP A 122 -15.16 10.98 16.79
C ASP A 122 -14.78 10.80 18.26
N CYS A 123 -13.49 10.90 18.56
CA CYS A 123 -12.97 10.84 19.92
C CYS A 123 -13.24 12.16 20.67
N PHE A 124 -14.45 12.32 21.22
CA PHE A 124 -14.79 13.49 22.03
C PHE A 124 -14.13 13.41 23.41
N PHE A 125 -13.07 14.19 23.59
CA PHE A 125 -12.47 14.43 24.90
C PHE A 125 -13.01 15.74 25.49
N PRO A 126 -13.42 15.79 26.76
CA PRO A 126 -13.56 17.06 27.45
C PRO A 126 -12.21 17.79 27.42
N ILE A 127 -12.22 19.13 27.54
CA ILE A 127 -10.97 19.91 27.55
C ILE A 127 -10.19 19.54 28.83
N GLU A 128 -9.27 18.59 28.70
CA GLU A 128 -8.37 18.21 29.77
C GLU A 128 -7.33 19.34 29.97
N PRO A 129 -6.92 19.63 31.21
CA PRO A 129 -5.79 20.51 31.45
C PRO A 129 -4.53 20.03 30.72
N ASP A 130 -3.65 20.95 30.31
CA ASP A 130 -2.34 20.69 29.67
C ASP A 130 -1.41 19.77 30.50
N THR A 131 -1.83 19.37 31.70
CA THR A 131 -1.13 18.49 32.63
C THR A 131 -1.61 17.03 32.60
N CYS A 132 -2.58 16.67 31.76
CA CYS A 132 -3.05 15.29 31.58
C CYS A 132 -2.35 14.56 30.43
N ILE A 133 -2.23 13.23 30.55
CA ILE A 133 -1.69 12.33 29.54
C ILE A 133 -2.79 11.36 29.13
N LEU A 134 -3.16 11.39 27.84
CA LEU A 134 -4.08 10.42 27.25
C LEU A 134 -3.42 9.03 27.17
N GLN A 135 -4.14 8.00 27.58
CA GLN A 135 -3.67 6.61 27.60
C GLN A 135 -4.31 5.84 26.44
N TYR A 136 -3.49 5.38 25.50
CA TYR A 136 -3.91 4.55 24.38
C TYR A 136 -3.48 3.09 24.58
N GLU A 137 -4.31 2.17 24.11
CA GLU A 137 -4.02 0.73 24.06
C GLU A 137 -3.81 0.30 22.59
N PRO A 138 -3.09 -0.81 22.33
CA PRO A 138 -2.91 -1.35 20.98
C PRO A 138 -4.24 -1.56 20.26
N ASN A 139 -4.27 -1.24 18.96
CA ASN A 139 -5.48 -1.26 18.13
C ASN A 139 -6.70 -0.47 18.68
N GLN A 140 -6.56 0.47 19.63
CA GLN A 140 -7.64 1.39 20.00
C GLN A 140 -7.57 2.71 19.23
N CYS A 141 -8.73 3.20 18.78
CA CYS A 141 -8.87 4.49 18.10
C CYS A 141 -8.65 5.64 19.07
N CYS A 142 -9.56 5.76 20.04
CA CYS A 142 -9.54 6.77 21.10
C CYS A 142 -8.69 6.29 22.29
N SER A 143 -8.26 7.21 23.15
CA SER A 143 -7.66 6.85 24.44
C SER A 143 -8.72 6.24 25.36
N THR A 144 -8.34 5.23 26.13
CA THR A 144 -9.25 4.52 27.05
C THR A 144 -9.44 5.26 28.37
N ARG A 145 -8.50 6.13 28.75
CA ARG A 145 -8.49 6.96 29.96
C ARG A 145 -7.44 8.09 29.84
N SER A 146 -7.34 8.92 30.86
CA SER A 146 -6.25 9.89 31.05
C SER A 146 -5.62 9.80 32.44
N VAL A 147 -4.39 10.29 32.59
CA VAL A 147 -3.64 10.34 33.86
C VAL A 147 -3.09 11.75 34.05
N CYS A 148 -3.44 12.39 35.16
CA CYS A 148 -3.22 13.83 35.38
C CYS A 148 -2.46 14.10 36.68
N GLY A 149 -1.82 15.26 36.77
CA GLY A 149 -1.11 15.69 37.99
C GLY A 149 0.01 14.74 38.40
N ASP A 150 0.18 14.55 39.70
CA ASP A 150 1.31 13.79 40.28
C ASP A 150 1.25 12.29 39.98
N ASP A 151 0.07 11.73 39.65
CA ASP A 151 -0.09 10.31 39.29
C ASP A 151 0.76 9.90 38.08
N ARG A 152 1.13 10.89 37.23
CA ARG A 152 2.01 10.74 36.07
C ARG A 152 3.43 10.28 36.42
N GLU A 153 3.88 10.50 37.67
CA GLU A 153 5.19 10.03 38.13
C GLU A 153 5.26 8.49 38.24
N ASN A 154 4.11 7.82 38.33
CA ASN A 154 4.01 6.35 38.39
C ASN A 154 4.02 5.68 37.01
N LEU A 155 3.89 6.44 35.92
CA LEU A 155 3.93 5.91 34.55
C LEU A 155 5.38 5.63 34.14
N VAL A 156 5.61 4.48 33.49
CA VAL A 156 6.93 4.22 32.89
C VAL A 156 7.21 5.20 31.75
N LYS A 157 8.50 5.36 31.41
CA LYS A 157 8.92 6.27 30.35
C LYS A 157 9.72 5.55 29.28
N CYS A 158 9.36 5.79 28.02
CA CYS A 158 10.13 5.39 26.85
C CYS A 158 10.95 6.58 26.37
N THR A 159 12.24 6.39 26.07
CA THR A 159 13.07 7.43 25.46
C THR A 159 13.37 7.08 24.01
N VAL A 160 12.96 7.93 23.07
CA VAL A 160 13.23 7.76 21.64
C VAL A 160 13.72 9.07 21.04
N ASN A 161 14.84 9.01 20.30
CA ASN A 161 15.45 10.17 19.64
C ASN A 161 15.63 11.39 20.57
N GLY A 162 15.92 11.14 21.85
CA GLY A 162 16.09 12.18 22.88
C GLY A 162 14.79 12.77 23.45
N ARG A 163 13.61 12.33 22.99
CA ARG A 163 12.30 12.68 23.58
C ARG A 163 11.85 11.58 24.54
N SER A 164 11.27 11.99 25.66
CA SER A 164 10.64 11.09 26.63
C SER A 164 9.14 11.06 26.39
N TYR A 165 8.60 9.85 26.28
CA TYR A 165 7.17 9.56 26.21
C TYR A 165 6.78 8.80 27.48
N TYR A 166 5.60 9.06 28.00
CA TYR A 166 5.00 8.30 29.10
C TYR A 166 4.28 7.07 28.56
N GLU A 167 4.11 6.06 29.42
CA GLU A 167 3.28 4.90 29.15
C GLU A 167 1.91 5.31 28.60
N GLY A 168 1.42 4.60 27.58
CA GLY A 168 0.15 4.88 26.92
C GLY A 168 0.20 6.01 25.88
N GLU A 169 1.28 6.80 25.79
CA GLU A 169 1.41 7.82 24.74
C GLU A 169 1.73 7.21 23.37
N ARG A 170 1.18 7.82 22.31
CA ARG A 170 1.57 7.56 20.93
C ARG A 170 2.96 8.14 20.65
N VAL A 171 3.84 7.31 20.11
CA VAL A 171 5.22 7.64 19.75
C VAL A 171 5.29 7.80 18.23
N TYR A 172 5.76 8.96 17.77
CA TYR A 172 5.94 9.26 16.35
C TYR A 172 7.42 9.16 15.98
N LEU A 173 7.73 8.34 14.97
CA LEU A 173 9.10 8.06 14.51
C LEU A 173 9.32 8.62 13.10
N GLU A 174 10.37 9.42 12.94
CA GLU A 174 10.73 10.05 11.67
C GLU A 174 11.27 9.03 10.64
N ASP A 175 11.74 7.85 11.07
CA ASP A 175 12.19 6.76 10.21
C ASP A 175 11.09 5.73 9.88
N ARG A 176 9.91 5.83 10.53
CA ARG A 176 8.84 4.81 10.43
C ARG A 176 7.44 5.40 10.25
N HIS A 177 7.27 6.25 9.26
CA HIS A 177 5.97 6.83 8.89
C HIS A 177 4.87 5.80 8.58
N CYS A 178 5.24 4.54 8.32
CA CYS A 178 4.31 3.42 8.13
C CYS A 178 3.85 2.72 9.41
N GLN A 179 4.27 3.17 10.60
CA GLN A 179 3.96 2.51 11.87
C GLN A 179 3.33 3.48 12.85
N THR A 180 2.31 3.01 13.56
CA THR A 180 1.81 3.67 14.78
C THR A 180 2.49 2.99 15.97
N CYS A 181 3.24 3.75 16.75
CA CYS A 181 3.94 3.22 17.91
C CYS A 181 3.32 3.72 19.23
N LEU A 182 3.41 2.91 20.27
CA LEU A 182 2.96 3.19 21.63
C LEU A 182 4.10 2.95 22.62
N CYS A 183 4.20 3.79 23.63
CA CYS A 183 5.03 3.50 24.80
C CYS A 183 4.29 2.55 25.73
N THR A 184 4.81 1.32 25.88
CA THR A 184 4.19 0.26 26.71
C THR A 184 5.14 -0.14 27.84
N ARG A 185 4.61 -0.76 28.90
CA ARG A 185 5.46 -1.29 29.99
C ARG A 185 6.15 -2.58 29.53
N ALA A 186 7.48 -2.63 29.69
CA ALA A 186 8.25 -3.80 29.30
C ALA A 186 7.81 -5.07 30.04
N SER A 187 7.58 -6.14 29.28
CA SER A 187 7.10 -7.43 29.79
C SER A 187 8.07 -8.14 30.77
N GLY A 188 9.31 -7.66 30.89
CA GLY A 188 10.35 -8.17 31.79
C GLY A 188 10.33 -7.65 33.24
N GLY A 189 9.48 -6.68 33.59
CA GLY A 189 9.27 -6.26 34.98
C GLY A 189 10.35 -5.37 35.59
N CYS A 190 10.53 -4.17 35.03
CA CYS A 190 11.22 -3.03 35.65
C CYS A 190 10.48 -1.72 35.28
N LEU A 191 10.91 -0.57 35.81
CA LEU A 191 10.36 0.76 35.48
C LEU A 191 10.75 1.27 34.07
N GLU A 192 11.04 0.35 33.15
CA GLU A 192 11.47 0.64 31.79
C GLU A 192 10.27 0.48 30.83
N GLY A 193 10.04 1.50 30.00
CA GLY A 193 9.09 1.42 28.91
C GLY A 193 9.76 0.89 27.63
N GLU A 194 9.04 0.06 26.87
CA GLU A 194 9.42 -0.34 25.52
C GLU A 194 8.49 0.28 24.49
N VAL A 195 8.94 0.38 23.24
CA VAL A 195 8.13 0.98 22.15
C VAL A 195 7.63 -0.14 21.26
N THR A 196 6.33 -0.41 21.35
CA THR A 196 5.63 -1.36 20.50
C THR A 196 5.09 -0.61 19.28
N CYS A 197 5.30 -1.15 18.07
CA CYS A 197 4.86 -0.53 16.82
C CYS A 197 3.97 -1.50 16.03
N GLU A 198 2.86 -1.00 15.50
CA GLU A 198 1.93 -1.72 14.63
C GLU A 198 1.93 -1.05 13.24
N ASP A 199 1.88 -1.85 12.17
CA ASP A 199 1.89 -1.33 10.79
C ASP A 199 0.55 -0.67 10.44
N HIS A 200 0.60 0.54 9.90
CA HIS A 200 -0.57 1.23 9.37
C HIS A 200 -1.01 0.58 8.04
N LEU A 201 -2.31 0.31 7.89
CA LEU A 201 -2.92 -0.18 6.66
C LEU A 201 -3.46 1.01 5.85
N CYS A 202 -3.38 0.96 4.52
CA CYS A 202 -3.85 2.07 3.70
C CYS A 202 -5.34 1.95 3.38
N ASP A 203 -6.01 3.10 3.31
CA ASP A 203 -7.46 3.26 3.20
C ASP A 203 -7.97 3.48 1.76
N PHE A 204 -7.08 3.47 0.77
CA PHE A 204 -7.44 3.71 -0.64
C PHE A 204 -8.41 2.68 -1.22
N GLU A 205 -8.47 1.44 -0.69
CA GLU A 205 -9.51 0.46 -1.10
C GLU A 205 -10.92 0.87 -0.66
N VAL A 206 -11.03 1.75 0.34
CA VAL A 206 -12.29 2.29 0.85
C VAL A 206 -12.63 3.60 0.14
N PHE A 207 -11.68 4.54 0.05
CA PHE A 207 -11.96 5.90 -0.42
C PHE A 207 -11.53 6.22 -1.86
N ASN A 208 -10.75 5.37 -2.52
CA ASN A 208 -10.23 5.62 -3.88
C ASN A 208 -10.44 4.43 -4.84
N ILE A 209 -11.37 3.52 -4.52
CA ILE A 209 -11.60 2.29 -5.29
C ILE A 209 -11.87 2.53 -6.77
N GLU A 210 -12.65 3.57 -7.12
CA GLU A 210 -12.92 3.91 -8.54
C GLU A 210 -11.64 4.21 -9.30
N LYS A 211 -10.81 5.13 -8.78
CA LYS A 211 -9.54 5.52 -9.40
C LYS A 211 -8.59 4.32 -9.49
N LEU A 212 -8.56 3.45 -8.48
CA LEU A 212 -7.76 2.23 -8.47
C LEU A 212 -8.17 1.26 -9.58
N LEU A 213 -9.48 1.01 -9.75
CA LEU A 213 -10.02 0.13 -10.78
C LEU A 213 -9.88 0.71 -12.20
N GLU A 214 -9.90 2.03 -12.34
CA GLU A 214 -9.57 2.73 -13.59
C GLU A 214 -8.06 2.72 -13.93
N GLY A 215 -7.22 2.11 -13.09
CA GLY A 215 -5.78 2.01 -13.32
C GLY A 215 -5.02 3.32 -13.11
N ALA A 216 -5.50 4.20 -12.21
CA ALA A 216 -4.78 5.39 -11.81
C ALA A 216 -3.42 5.04 -11.18
N ALA A 217 -2.41 5.87 -11.43
CA ALA A 217 -1.13 5.77 -10.75
C ALA A 217 -1.20 6.46 -9.38
N PRO A 218 -0.75 5.81 -8.28
CA PRO A 218 -0.73 6.43 -6.96
C PRO A 218 0.30 7.56 -6.90
N VAL A 219 -0.02 8.59 -6.11
CA VAL A 219 0.84 9.74 -5.80
C VAL A 219 1.22 9.65 -4.33
N TYR A 220 2.52 9.71 -4.06
CA TYR A 220 3.07 9.80 -2.71
C TYR A 220 3.75 11.16 -2.54
N ASP A 221 3.86 11.62 -1.29
CA ASP A 221 4.82 12.65 -0.88
C ASP A 221 6.00 12.01 -0.12
N ASP A 222 6.93 12.83 0.37
CA ASP A 222 8.15 12.36 1.04
C ASP A 222 7.93 11.86 2.49
N VAL A 223 6.71 11.99 3.05
CA VAL A 223 6.41 11.73 4.48
C VAL A 223 5.29 10.72 4.71
N SER A 224 4.43 10.47 3.73
CA SER A 224 3.23 9.64 3.86
C SER A 224 3.52 8.19 3.50
N CYS A 225 3.14 7.26 4.38
CA CYS A 225 3.24 5.82 4.11
C CYS A 225 2.34 5.36 2.94
N CYS A 226 1.19 6.01 2.79
CA CYS A 226 0.12 5.64 1.85
C CYS A 226 0.00 6.67 0.73
N PRO A 227 -0.59 6.31 -0.43
CA PRO A 227 -0.88 7.27 -1.48
C PRO A 227 -1.76 8.42 -0.96
N ILE A 228 -1.38 9.65 -1.25
CA ILE A 228 -2.14 10.86 -0.89
C ILE A 228 -3.14 11.28 -1.97
N ASP A 229 -2.93 10.83 -3.21
CA ASP A 229 -3.83 11.02 -4.35
C ASP A 229 -3.55 9.93 -5.41
N TRP A 230 -4.39 9.88 -6.44
CA TRP A 230 -4.31 8.94 -7.55
C TRP A 230 -4.57 9.70 -8.86
N ARG A 231 -3.63 9.57 -9.81
CA ARG A 231 -3.66 10.24 -11.12
C ARG A 231 -4.09 9.27 -12.21
N LEU A 232 -5.27 9.53 -12.77
CA LEU A 232 -5.72 8.91 -14.01
C LEU A 232 -4.79 9.33 -15.16
N ARG A 233 -4.42 8.38 -16.02
CA ARG A 233 -3.81 8.68 -17.31
C ARG A 233 -4.89 9.26 -18.24
N PHE A 234 -4.98 10.59 -18.31
CA PHE A 234 -5.67 11.28 -19.41
C PHE A 234 -4.92 11.05 -20.73
N GLY A 235 -5.16 9.89 -21.34
CA GLY A 235 -4.61 9.52 -22.63
C GLY A 235 -5.32 10.25 -23.75
N PHE A 236 -4.67 11.25 -24.35
CA PHE A 236 -4.99 11.70 -25.71
C PHE A 236 -4.65 10.57 -26.70
N GLY A 237 -5.57 9.62 -26.85
CA GLY A 237 -5.40 8.47 -27.73
C GLY A 237 -5.51 8.85 -29.20
N LEU A 238 -4.39 8.90 -29.91
CA LEU A 238 -4.35 8.79 -31.37
C LEU A 238 -4.67 7.34 -31.79
N GLY A 239 -5.94 6.95 -31.60
CA GLY A 239 -6.43 5.60 -31.83
C GLY A 239 -7.07 5.42 -33.20
N PHE A 240 -6.44 4.61 -34.06
CA PHE A 240 -7.15 4.00 -35.19
C PHE A 240 -8.00 2.83 -34.65
N GLY A 241 -9.26 3.11 -34.28
CA GLY A 241 -10.16 2.10 -33.71
C GLY A 241 -11.62 2.34 -34.06
N PHE A 242 -12.34 1.28 -34.44
CA PHE A 242 -13.79 1.29 -34.59
C PHE A 242 -14.43 1.09 -33.21
N GLY A 243 -15.09 2.12 -32.67
CA GLY A 243 -15.77 2.05 -31.37
C GLY A 243 -16.90 3.06 -31.24
N PHE A 244 -17.97 2.67 -30.55
CA PHE A 244 -19.07 3.56 -30.16
C PHE A 244 -18.83 4.04 -28.73
N GLY A 245 -18.77 5.34 -28.51
CA GLY A 245 -18.59 5.92 -27.16
C GLY A 245 -19.08 7.36 -27.08
N PHE A 246 -19.54 7.76 -25.89
CA PHE A 246 -19.89 9.14 -25.57
C PHE A 246 -18.75 9.75 -24.75
N GLY A 247 -18.21 10.89 -25.19
CA GLY A 247 -17.14 11.59 -24.48
C GLY A 247 -17.07 13.07 -24.83
N PHE A 248 -16.66 13.88 -23.87
CA PHE A 248 -16.35 15.30 -24.06
C PHE A 248 -14.83 15.47 -24.21
N GLY A 249 -14.38 16.01 -25.35
CA GLY A 249 -12.95 16.20 -25.61
C GLY A 249 -12.67 17.38 -26.54
N PHE A 250 -11.53 18.03 -26.33
CA PHE A 250 -10.98 19.05 -27.22
C PHE A 250 -9.82 18.43 -28.01
N GLY A 251 -9.91 18.38 -29.34
CA GLY A 251 -8.88 17.73 -30.18
C GLY A 251 -8.61 18.47 -31.48
N PHE A 252 -7.35 18.44 -31.91
CA PHE A 252 -6.93 18.82 -33.27
C PHE A 252 -6.59 17.53 -34.03
N GLY A 253 -7.17 17.30 -35.21
CA GLY A 253 -6.99 16.06 -35.95
C GLY A 253 -7.06 16.21 -37.47
N PHE A 254 -6.27 15.40 -38.17
CA PHE A 254 -6.40 15.11 -39.60
C PHE A 254 -6.91 13.68 -39.73
N GLY A 255 -7.96 13.41 -40.51
CA GLY A 255 -8.68 12.12 -40.42
C GLY A 255 -9.18 11.52 -41.74
N PHE A 256 -9.69 10.28 -41.63
CA PHE A 256 -10.54 9.57 -42.59
C PHE A 256 -11.52 8.66 -41.79
N GLY A 257 -12.82 8.60 -42.17
CA GLY A 257 -13.95 8.03 -41.38
C GLY A 257 -14.09 6.48 -41.37
N PHE A 258 -15.14 5.86 -40.80
CA PHE A 258 -16.53 6.29 -40.52
C PHE A 258 -17.14 5.65 -39.24
N GLY A 259 -18.10 6.33 -38.57
CA GLY A 259 -18.94 5.80 -37.49
C GLY A 259 -19.86 6.87 -36.86
N PHE A 260 -21.03 6.51 -36.29
CA PHE A 260 -22.04 7.46 -35.75
C PHE A 260 -22.09 7.51 -34.21
N GLY A 261 -22.05 8.72 -33.64
CA GLY A 261 -22.32 9.01 -32.22
C GLY A 261 -22.56 10.51 -32.00
N PHE A 262 -23.40 10.89 -31.02
CA PHE A 262 -23.78 12.29 -30.78
C PHE A 262 -23.01 12.90 -29.60
N GLY A 263 -22.35 14.04 -29.83
CA GLY A 263 -21.72 14.86 -28.79
C GLY A 263 -21.82 16.35 -29.12
N PHE A 264 -21.88 17.21 -28.09
CA PHE A 264 -21.89 18.66 -28.24
C PHE A 264 -20.50 19.24 -27.92
N GLY A 265 -19.90 19.94 -28.87
CA GLY A 265 -18.62 20.63 -28.70
C GLY A 265 -18.60 21.98 -29.41
N PHE A 266 -17.78 22.92 -28.91
CA PHE A 266 -17.56 24.22 -29.54
C PHE A 266 -16.23 24.19 -30.32
N GLU A 267 -16.30 24.38 -31.64
CA GLU A 267 -15.14 24.30 -32.53
C GLU A 267 -14.70 25.69 -33.01
N PHE A 268 -13.40 25.98 -32.92
CA PHE A 268 -12.74 27.08 -33.63
C PHE A 268 -11.67 26.50 -34.56
N GLY A 269 -12.11 26.02 -35.72
CA GLY A 269 -11.25 25.44 -36.76
C GLY A 269 -11.83 25.66 -38.16
N PHE A 270 -10.96 25.96 -39.13
CA PHE A 270 -11.36 26.02 -40.55
C PHE A 270 -11.33 24.60 -41.15
N GLY A 271 -12.44 23.87 -41.03
CA GLY A 271 -12.62 22.54 -41.62
C GLY A 271 -13.85 22.46 -42.53
N PHE A 272 -13.67 22.07 -43.80
CA PHE A 272 -14.79 21.80 -44.70
C PHE A 272 -15.22 20.33 -44.57
N GLY A 273 -16.35 20.08 -43.92
CA GLY A 273 -16.98 18.75 -43.83
C GLY A 273 -18.24 18.66 -44.69
N PHE A 274 -18.23 17.78 -45.70
CA PHE A 274 -19.45 17.39 -46.43
C PHE A 274 -20.04 16.11 -45.81
N GLY A 275 -21.24 16.22 -45.23
CA GLY A 275 -22.04 15.07 -44.80
C GLY A 275 -23.13 14.74 -45.82
N PHE A 276 -23.17 13.50 -46.29
CA PHE A 276 -24.31 12.93 -47.02
C PHE A 276 -24.79 11.68 -46.30
N GLY A 277 -26.10 11.54 -46.15
CA GLY A 277 -26.76 10.37 -45.58
C GLY A 277 -27.88 9.85 -46.48
N PHE A 278 -28.38 8.66 -46.11
CA PHE A 278 -29.39 7.82 -46.77
C PHE A 278 -28.89 6.93 -47.91
N GLY A 279 -29.20 5.64 -47.78
CA GLY A 279 -28.76 4.53 -48.64
C GLY A 279 -28.65 3.25 -47.81
#